data_AF-A0A831K107-F1
#
_entry.id   AF-A0A831K107-F1
#
_cell.length_a   1.000
_cell.length_b   1.000
_cell.length_c   1.000
_cell.angle_alpha   90.00
_cell.angle_beta   90.00
_cell.angle_gamma   90.00
#
_symmetry.space_group_name_H-M   'P 1'
#
loop_
_entity.id
_entity.type
_entity.pdbx_description
1 polymer ?
#
loop_
_entity_poly.entity_id
_entity_poly.type
_entity_poly.pdbx_seq_one_letter_code
_entity_poly.pdbx_strand_id
1 'polypeptide(L)'
;MRVHESRSGQAMVLGIVFLSIGVILLLGLFRLSLVVRDKIRLQLTADLALKSALNAEANGLNAIAMANRAMLSDDALAAQVNTLVSETTFYRRLIDGFGRIIRFIPGGGLAFSVALGRGGRAVEALARRGARILIPVARIHRTVIGSEQRLVRASLPFVTLRAAGLSASENFPGSSISPVSQAFLLKQARSVSSGMAPLPGSDTTRIIRATLNPHTLRRNWRISLGAISLPVKKRGGTWVLPDDFAAFDQLKVKRFRHLHWSWKTVLSSGSRASGFGYRSHSRTLNISRGNFIPGLTLLMESQAPHFSEGLSGYEKKLYAVSSGEIYYERPGKPEERTNLFNPFWRSRLIPVSRETTARHLVPRLILKEIRH
;
A
#
# COMPACT_ATOMS: atom_id res chain seq x y z
N MET A 1 -85.52 18.02 55.16
CA MET A 1 -84.86 16.98 54.36
C MET A 1 -84.05 17.67 53.26
N ARG A 2 -82.72 17.66 53.33
CA ARG A 2 -81.84 18.20 52.27
C ARG A 2 -81.47 17.06 51.33
N VAL A 3 -81.86 17.18 50.06
CA VAL A 3 -81.48 16.28 48.97
C VAL A 3 -79.98 16.47 48.71
N HIS A 4 -79.20 15.40 48.85
CA HIS A 4 -77.81 15.38 48.40
C HIS A 4 -77.81 15.15 46.88
N GLU A 5 -77.49 16.19 46.12
CA GLU A 5 -77.25 16.06 44.68
C GLU A 5 -75.96 15.25 44.45
N SER A 6 -76.08 14.15 43.70
CA SER A 6 -74.95 13.30 43.35
C SER A 6 -74.01 14.02 42.36
N ARG A 7 -72.88 14.53 42.84
CA ARG A 7 -71.77 15.05 42.01
C ARG A 7 -70.86 13.94 41.42
N SER A 8 -71.42 12.81 40.98
CA SER A 8 -70.61 11.69 40.45
C SER A 8 -70.22 11.85 38.97
N GLY A 9 -70.91 12.70 38.20
CA GLY A 9 -70.63 12.91 36.77
C GLY A 9 -69.39 13.77 36.47
N GLN A 10 -69.05 14.74 37.32
CA GLN A 10 -67.90 15.65 37.10
C GLN A 10 -66.54 14.97 37.30
N ALA A 11 -66.44 14.01 38.24
CA ALA A 11 -65.20 13.27 38.49
C ALA A 11 -64.83 12.36 37.29
N MET A 12 -65.83 11.78 36.61
CA MET A 12 -65.63 10.95 35.43
C MET A 12 -65.11 11.78 34.24
N VAL A 13 -65.62 12.99 34.04
CA VAL A 13 -65.16 13.90 32.98
C VAL A 13 -63.70 14.33 33.22
N LEU A 14 -63.35 14.69 34.45
CA LEU A 14 -61.98 15.02 34.83
C LEU A 14 -61.02 13.83 34.65
N GLY A 15 -61.46 12.61 35.00
CA GLY A 15 -60.68 11.39 34.81
C GLY A 15 -60.38 11.10 33.33
N ILE A 16 -61.36 11.28 32.44
CA ILE A 16 -61.19 11.10 30.99
C ILE A 16 -60.22 12.14 30.41
N VAL A 17 -60.35 13.41 30.81
CA VAL A 17 -59.44 14.47 30.36
C VAL A 17 -58.00 14.18 30.80
N PHE A 18 -57.81 13.81 32.08
CA PHE A 18 -56.48 13.50 32.60
C PHE A 18 -55.85 12.29 31.90
N LEU A 19 -56.63 11.22 31.67
CA LEU A 19 -56.17 10.04 30.94
C LEU A 19 -55.84 10.38 29.48
N SER A 20 -56.64 11.23 28.83
CA SER A 20 -56.37 11.70 27.47
C SER A 20 -55.06 12.48 27.38
N ILE A 21 -54.81 13.38 28.34
CA ILE A 21 -53.54 14.12 28.45
C ILE A 21 -52.37 13.14 28.66
N GLY A 22 -52.53 12.14 29.53
CA GLY A 22 -51.52 11.11 29.76
C GLY A 22 -51.18 10.31 28.50
N VAL A 23 -52.20 9.90 27.73
CA VAL A 23 -52.02 9.21 26.44
C VAL A 23 -51.31 10.12 25.43
N ILE A 24 -51.70 11.39 25.31
CA ILE A 24 -51.05 12.35 24.42
C ILE A 24 -49.57 12.52 24.77
N LEU A 25 -49.24 12.63 26.07
CA LEU A 25 -47.86 12.77 26.54
C LEU A 25 -47.03 11.52 26.22
N LEU A 26 -47.57 10.33 26.46
CA LEU A 26 -46.91 9.05 26.14
C LEU A 26 -46.68 8.91 24.63
N LEU A 27 -47.66 9.27 23.81
CA LEU A 27 -47.51 9.30 22.35
C LEU A 27 -46.42 10.31 21.92
N GLY A 28 -46.32 11.46 22.60
CA GLY A 28 -45.26 12.44 22.39
C GLY A 28 -43.87 11.88 22.69
N LEU A 29 -43.69 11.25 23.85
CA LEU A 29 -42.42 10.62 24.24
C LEU A 29 -42.03 9.46 23.31
N PHE A 30 -43.00 8.66 22.88
CA PHE A 30 -42.76 7.59 21.92
C PHE A 30 -42.26 8.13 20.57
N ARG A 31 -42.90 9.18 20.05
CA ARG A 31 -42.47 9.86 18.81
C ARG A 31 -41.05 10.42 18.95
N LEU A 32 -40.75 11.10 20.05
CA LEU A 32 -39.40 11.62 20.32
C LEU A 32 -38.37 10.48 20.37
N SER A 33 -38.70 9.37 21.02
CA SER A 33 -37.83 8.19 21.13
C SER A 33 -37.51 7.58 19.76
N LEU A 34 -38.49 7.55 18.84
CA LEU A 34 -38.27 7.09 17.47
C LEU A 34 -37.35 8.03 16.69
N VAL A 35 -37.56 9.35 16.78
CA VAL A 35 -36.69 10.35 16.12
C VAL A 35 -35.25 10.26 16.64
N VAL A 36 -35.07 10.19 17.96
CA VAL A 36 -33.74 10.08 18.58
C VAL A 36 -33.05 8.77 18.17
N ARG A 37 -33.78 7.65 18.16
CA ARG A 37 -33.27 6.36 17.70
C ARG A 37 -32.78 6.42 16.25
N ASP A 38 -33.57 6.99 15.35
CA ASP A 38 -33.21 7.08 13.93
C ASP A 38 -32.05 8.05 13.70
N LYS A 39 -31.99 9.15 14.46
CA LYS A 39 -30.84 10.06 14.45
C LYS A 39 -29.55 9.37 14.90
N ILE A 40 -29.57 8.61 15.99
CA ILE A 40 -28.41 7.85 16.49
C ILE A 40 -27.98 6.81 15.44
N ARG A 41 -28.94 6.07 14.87
CA ARG A 41 -28.65 5.07 13.83
C ARG A 41 -28.07 5.70 12.57
N LEU A 42 -28.58 6.84 12.14
CA LEU A 42 -28.04 7.57 10.99
C LEU A 42 -26.61 8.04 11.25
N GLN A 43 -26.31 8.52 12.47
CA GLN A 43 -24.96 8.92 12.86
C GLN A 43 -23.98 7.74 12.86
N LEU A 44 -24.35 6.61 13.47
CA LEU A 44 -23.55 5.40 13.44
C LEU A 44 -23.32 4.91 12.01
N THR A 45 -24.34 5.02 11.15
CA THR A 45 -24.23 4.65 9.74
C THR A 45 -23.29 5.57 8.99
N ALA A 46 -23.31 6.88 9.25
CA ALA A 46 -22.37 7.84 8.68
C ALA A 46 -20.93 7.54 9.08
N ASP A 47 -20.68 7.20 10.34
CA ASP A 47 -19.36 6.80 10.83
C ASP A 47 -18.88 5.50 10.17
N LEU A 48 -19.75 4.50 10.04
CA LEU A 48 -19.43 3.24 9.36
C LEU A 48 -19.18 3.42 7.86
N ALA A 49 -20.00 4.23 7.18
CA ALA A 49 -19.85 4.53 5.77
C ALA A 49 -18.54 5.28 5.50
N LEU A 50 -18.22 6.29 6.32
CA LEU A 50 -16.97 7.02 6.23
C LEU A 50 -15.76 6.11 6.48
N LYS A 51 -15.80 5.31 7.55
CA LYS A 51 -14.73 4.36 7.87
C LYS A 51 -14.54 3.34 6.74
N SER A 52 -15.60 2.90 6.09
CA SER A 52 -15.56 1.99 4.94
C SER A 52 -14.88 2.61 3.72
N ALA A 53 -15.21 3.87 3.38
CA ALA A 53 -14.48 4.60 2.33
C ALA A 53 -12.99 4.77 2.65
N LEU A 54 -12.65 5.21 3.86
CA LEU A 54 -11.26 5.42 4.25
C LEU A 54 -10.47 4.10 4.28
N ASN A 55 -11.10 2.99 4.70
CA ASN A 55 -10.49 1.67 4.64
C ASN A 55 -10.26 1.20 3.20
N ALA A 56 -11.19 1.47 2.28
CA ALA A 56 -10.99 1.15 0.88
C ALA A 56 -9.77 1.89 0.28
N GLU A 57 -9.59 3.17 0.61
CA GLU A 57 -8.40 3.94 0.21
C GLU A 57 -7.11 3.39 0.85
N ALA A 58 -7.11 3.18 2.17
CA ALA A 58 -5.97 2.63 2.89
C ALA A 58 -5.55 1.25 2.34
N ASN A 59 -6.52 0.39 2.05
CA ASN A 59 -6.28 -0.92 1.44
C ASN A 59 -5.72 -0.80 0.02
N GLY A 60 -6.20 0.16 -0.78
CA GLY A 60 -5.63 0.42 -2.10
C GLY A 60 -4.17 0.90 -2.03
N LEU A 61 -3.84 1.77 -1.07
CA LEU A 61 -2.46 2.21 -0.82
C LEU A 61 -1.57 1.04 -0.38
N ASN A 62 -2.07 0.18 0.51
CA ASN A 62 -1.38 -1.03 0.96
C ASN A 62 -1.17 -2.03 -0.19
N ALA A 63 -2.16 -2.22 -1.06
CA ALA A 63 -2.05 -3.08 -2.24
C ALA A 63 -0.99 -2.56 -3.21
N ILE A 64 -0.93 -1.24 -3.45
CA ILE A 64 0.12 -0.63 -4.27
C ILE A 64 1.50 -0.83 -3.63
N ALA A 65 1.60 -0.72 -2.29
CA ALA A 65 2.84 -0.94 -1.58
C ALA A 65 3.34 -2.40 -1.67
N MET A 66 2.44 -3.37 -1.57
CA MET A 66 2.75 -4.79 -1.78
C MET A 66 3.20 -5.04 -3.22
N ALA A 67 2.49 -4.48 -4.19
CA ALA A 67 2.85 -4.59 -5.59
C ALA A 67 4.23 -3.98 -5.89
N ASN A 68 4.58 -2.83 -5.30
CA ASN A 68 5.91 -2.25 -5.43
C ASN A 68 7.00 -3.20 -4.91
N ARG A 69 6.78 -3.83 -3.75
CA ARG A 69 7.71 -4.83 -3.20
C ARG A 69 7.86 -6.05 -4.08
N ALA A 70 6.76 -6.57 -4.61
CA ALA A 70 6.78 -7.72 -5.52
C ALA A 70 7.57 -7.40 -6.80
N MET A 71 7.36 -6.23 -7.40
CA MET A 71 8.15 -5.78 -8.55
C MET A 71 9.64 -5.61 -8.24
N LEU A 72 10.00 -5.06 -7.08
CA LEU A 72 11.39 -4.95 -6.65
C LEU A 72 12.04 -6.34 -6.43
N SER A 73 11.25 -7.31 -5.96
CA SER A 73 11.68 -8.70 -5.84
C SER A 73 11.96 -9.33 -7.21
N ASP A 74 11.11 -9.08 -8.21
CA ASP A 74 11.33 -9.54 -9.59
C ASP A 74 12.63 -8.95 -10.19
N ASP A 75 12.87 -7.65 -9.96
CA ASP A 75 14.11 -6.98 -10.36
C ASP A 75 15.33 -7.57 -9.64
N ALA A 76 15.20 -7.85 -8.33
CA ALA A 76 16.26 -8.47 -7.54
C ALA A 76 16.55 -9.92 -7.99
N LEU A 77 15.53 -10.68 -8.37
CA LEU A 77 15.66 -12.02 -8.93
C LEU A 77 16.37 -11.98 -10.28
N ALA A 78 16.00 -11.04 -11.17
CA ALA A 78 16.68 -10.87 -12.45
C ALA A 78 18.17 -10.53 -12.28
N ALA A 79 18.50 -9.65 -11.33
CA ALA A 79 19.88 -9.32 -10.98
C ALA A 79 20.66 -10.52 -10.42
N GLN A 80 20.05 -11.30 -9.53
CA GLN A 80 20.65 -12.51 -8.93
C GLN A 80 20.89 -13.61 -9.96
N VAL A 81 19.94 -13.83 -10.87
CA VAL A 81 20.09 -14.81 -11.95
C VAL A 81 21.15 -14.37 -12.96
N ASN A 82 21.18 -13.09 -13.33
CA ASN A 82 22.24 -12.54 -14.19
C ASN A 82 23.64 -12.62 -13.52
N THR A 83 23.67 -12.43 -12.20
CA THR A 83 24.87 -12.64 -11.39
C THR A 83 25.37 -14.07 -11.48
N LEU A 84 24.47 -15.04 -11.31
CA LEU A 84 24.80 -16.46 -11.41
C LEU A 84 25.37 -16.82 -12.79
N VAL A 85 24.84 -16.23 -13.87
CA VAL A 85 25.40 -16.43 -15.22
C VAL A 85 26.84 -15.91 -15.30
N SER A 86 27.09 -14.67 -14.86
CA SER A 86 28.44 -14.08 -14.90
C SER A 86 29.46 -14.90 -14.11
N GLU A 87 29.03 -15.37 -12.93
CA GLU A 87 29.85 -16.11 -12.00
C GLU A 87 30.14 -17.55 -12.48
N THR A 88 29.13 -18.27 -12.99
CA THR A 88 29.33 -19.60 -13.56
C THR A 88 30.21 -19.56 -14.81
N THR A 89 30.03 -18.53 -15.65
CA THR A 89 30.93 -18.26 -16.80
C THR A 89 32.36 -17.99 -16.33
N PHE A 90 32.53 -17.24 -15.24
CA PHE A 90 33.84 -16.97 -14.65
C PHE A 90 34.53 -18.26 -14.21
N TYR A 91 33.84 -19.09 -13.42
CA TYR A 91 34.41 -20.33 -12.90
C TYR A 91 34.71 -21.34 -14.00
N ARG A 92 33.84 -21.46 -15.03
CA ARG A 92 34.15 -22.30 -16.19
C ARG A 92 35.44 -21.84 -16.86
N ARG A 93 35.57 -20.55 -17.19
CA ARG A 93 36.80 -20.00 -17.82
C ARG A 93 38.02 -20.20 -16.91
N LEU A 94 37.85 -20.11 -15.60
CA LEU A 94 38.92 -20.31 -14.63
C LEU A 94 39.38 -21.77 -14.62
N ILE A 95 38.45 -22.73 -14.67
CA ILE A 95 38.76 -24.16 -14.72
C ILE A 95 39.43 -24.53 -16.04
N ASP A 96 38.87 -24.06 -17.17
CA ASP A 96 39.40 -24.31 -18.52
C ASP A 96 40.84 -23.75 -18.69
N GLY A 97 41.15 -22.61 -18.07
CA GLY A 97 42.43 -21.91 -18.21
C GLY A 97 43.47 -22.14 -17.11
N PHE A 98 43.06 -22.54 -15.89
CA PHE A 98 43.93 -22.58 -14.70
C PHE A 98 43.76 -23.86 -13.87
N GLY A 99 43.76 -25.02 -14.55
CA GLY A 99 43.60 -26.36 -13.97
C GLY A 99 44.39 -26.70 -12.69
N ARG A 100 45.52 -26.02 -12.43
CA ARG A 100 46.36 -26.23 -11.22
C ARG A 100 46.04 -25.33 -10.03
N ILE A 101 45.39 -24.18 -10.23
CA ILE A 101 45.12 -23.17 -9.16
C ILE A 101 43.85 -23.52 -8.35
N ILE A 102 43.16 -24.57 -8.78
CA ILE A 102 41.82 -25.01 -8.38
C ILE A 102 41.71 -25.32 -6.86
N ARG A 103 42.71 -25.91 -6.20
CA ARG A 103 42.56 -26.40 -4.81
C ARG A 103 42.48 -25.32 -3.70
N PHE A 104 42.66 -24.04 -4.02
CA PHE A 104 42.91 -23.00 -3.01
C PHE A 104 41.85 -21.89 -2.90
N ILE A 105 40.64 -22.08 -3.47
CA ILE A 105 39.57 -21.06 -3.46
C ILE A 105 38.61 -21.28 -2.26
N PRO A 106 38.55 -20.37 -1.26
CA PRO A 106 37.65 -20.48 -0.10
C PRO A 106 36.18 -20.19 -0.47
N GLY A 107 35.23 -20.90 0.14
CA GLY A 107 33.79 -20.66 0.01
C GLY A 107 33.13 -21.23 -1.25
N GLY A 108 33.89 -21.88 -2.13
CA GLY A 108 33.39 -22.46 -3.38
C GLY A 108 32.70 -23.84 -3.22
N GLY A 109 32.68 -24.44 -2.04
CA GLY A 109 32.40 -25.88 -1.84
C GLY A 109 31.20 -26.49 -2.59
N LEU A 110 30.12 -25.74 -2.82
CA LEU A 110 28.95 -26.23 -3.58
C LEU A 110 29.04 -25.96 -5.10
N ALA A 111 29.44 -24.76 -5.52
CA ALA A 111 29.60 -24.45 -6.95
C ALA A 111 30.86 -25.13 -7.55
N PHE A 112 31.84 -25.44 -6.70
CA PHE A 112 33.15 -25.94 -7.07
C PHE A 112 33.22 -27.47 -7.10
N SER A 113 32.48 -28.16 -6.22
CA SER A 113 32.33 -29.62 -6.25
C SER A 113 31.59 -30.10 -7.51
N VAL A 114 30.53 -29.40 -7.91
CA VAL A 114 29.79 -29.67 -9.16
C VAL A 114 30.66 -29.35 -10.39
N ALA A 115 31.56 -28.37 -10.30
CA ALA A 115 32.41 -27.96 -11.42
C ALA A 115 33.63 -28.88 -11.66
N LEU A 116 34.07 -29.66 -10.66
CA LEU A 116 35.22 -30.58 -10.76
C LEU A 116 34.90 -31.90 -11.49
N GLY A 117 33.64 -32.33 -11.55
CA GLY A 117 33.22 -33.55 -12.26
C GLY A 117 32.68 -33.25 -13.66
N ARG A 118 33.54 -32.95 -14.65
CA ARG A 118 33.14 -32.73 -16.07
C ARG A 118 32.02 -31.67 -16.31
N GLY A 119 31.63 -30.90 -15.31
CA GLY A 119 30.32 -30.23 -15.24
C GLY A 119 30.32 -28.70 -15.42
N GLY A 120 31.47 -28.03 -15.53
CA GLY A 120 31.52 -26.56 -15.61
C GLY A 120 30.72 -25.95 -16.78
N ARG A 121 30.73 -26.62 -17.94
CA ARG A 121 29.87 -26.25 -19.09
C ARG A 121 28.41 -26.52 -18.82
N ALA A 122 28.08 -27.63 -18.16
CA ALA A 122 26.71 -27.98 -17.80
C ALA A 122 26.13 -26.97 -16.81
N VAL A 123 26.90 -26.54 -15.81
CA VAL A 123 26.48 -25.52 -14.83
C VAL A 123 26.27 -24.16 -15.50
N GLU A 124 27.18 -23.70 -16.37
CA GLU A 124 26.95 -22.46 -17.13
C GLU A 124 25.74 -22.58 -18.05
N ALA A 125 25.57 -23.71 -18.73
CA ALA A 125 24.42 -23.95 -19.60
C ALA A 125 23.11 -23.92 -18.80
N LEU A 126 23.07 -24.52 -17.60
CA LEU A 126 21.94 -24.45 -16.68
C LEU A 126 21.68 -23.03 -16.20
N ALA A 127 22.71 -22.28 -15.79
CA ALA A 127 22.56 -20.89 -15.37
C ALA A 127 22.02 -20.02 -16.51
N ARG A 128 22.53 -20.17 -17.73
CA ARG A 128 22.03 -19.46 -18.92
C ARG A 128 20.62 -19.88 -19.31
N ARG A 129 20.30 -21.17 -19.24
CA ARG A 129 18.94 -21.69 -19.50
C ARG A 129 17.97 -21.16 -18.45
N GLY A 130 18.34 -21.21 -17.18
CA GLY A 130 17.60 -20.61 -16.07
C GLY A 130 17.38 -19.11 -16.30
N ALA A 131 18.41 -18.37 -16.71
CA ALA A 131 18.29 -16.95 -17.04
C ALA A 131 17.31 -16.68 -18.19
N ARG A 132 17.35 -17.49 -19.27
CA ARG A 132 16.41 -17.38 -20.39
C ARG A 132 14.96 -17.71 -20.02
N ILE A 133 14.72 -18.37 -18.89
CA ILE A 133 13.38 -18.73 -18.42
C ILE A 133 12.93 -17.74 -17.33
N LEU A 134 13.72 -17.61 -16.26
CA LEU A 134 13.37 -16.85 -15.06
C LEU A 134 13.31 -15.34 -15.30
N ILE A 135 14.24 -14.77 -16.09
CA ILE A 135 14.24 -13.31 -16.34
C ILE A 135 12.98 -12.89 -17.14
N PRO A 136 12.58 -13.59 -18.22
CA PRO A 136 11.30 -13.31 -18.87
C PRO A 136 10.07 -13.55 -17.99
N VAL A 137 10.06 -14.59 -17.16
CA VAL A 137 8.96 -14.84 -16.21
C VAL A 137 8.82 -13.70 -15.21
N ALA A 138 9.92 -13.28 -14.59
CA ALA A 138 9.94 -12.13 -13.69
C ALA A 138 9.43 -10.86 -14.37
N ARG A 139 9.81 -10.65 -15.65
CA ARG A 139 9.30 -9.54 -16.46
C ARG A 139 7.79 -9.63 -16.69
N ILE A 140 7.25 -10.81 -17.01
CA ILE A 140 5.82 -11.01 -17.22
C ILE A 140 5.06 -10.71 -15.94
N HIS A 141 5.48 -11.31 -14.82
CA HIS A 141 4.88 -11.12 -13.51
C HIS A 141 4.87 -9.63 -13.11
N ARG A 142 6.01 -8.95 -13.22
CA ARG A 142 6.11 -7.49 -13.02
C ARG A 142 5.18 -6.68 -13.92
N THR A 143 4.97 -7.11 -15.16
CA THR A 143 4.08 -6.42 -16.11
C THR A 143 2.62 -6.57 -15.70
N VAL A 144 2.22 -7.77 -15.28
CA VAL A 144 0.88 -8.08 -14.74
C VAL A 144 0.62 -7.29 -13.47
N ILE A 145 1.54 -7.32 -12.49
CA ILE A 145 1.44 -6.51 -11.27
C ILE A 145 1.37 -5.01 -11.62
N GLY A 146 2.11 -4.57 -12.63
CA GLY A 146 2.08 -3.18 -13.08
C GLY A 146 0.75 -2.77 -13.71
N SER A 147 0.08 -3.67 -14.42
CA SER A 147 -1.31 -3.44 -14.83
C SER A 147 -2.25 -3.41 -13.62
N GLU A 148 -2.13 -4.33 -12.67
CA GLU A 148 -2.96 -4.36 -11.47
C GLU A 148 -2.81 -3.09 -10.63
N GLN A 149 -1.60 -2.59 -10.42
CA GLN A 149 -1.37 -1.30 -9.76
C GLN A 149 -2.08 -0.15 -10.46
N ARG A 150 -2.05 -0.11 -11.81
CA ARG A 150 -2.75 0.92 -12.58
C ARG A 150 -4.26 0.79 -12.42
N LEU A 151 -4.79 -0.44 -12.41
CA LEU A 151 -6.20 -0.72 -12.20
C LEU A 151 -6.65 -0.30 -10.81
N VAL A 152 -5.94 -0.71 -9.75
CA VAL A 152 -6.20 -0.30 -8.36
C VAL A 152 -6.21 1.22 -8.27
N ARG A 153 -5.17 1.89 -8.78
CA ARG A 153 -5.05 3.35 -8.75
C ARG A 153 -6.20 4.05 -9.49
N ALA A 154 -6.65 3.51 -10.62
CA ALA A 154 -7.72 4.08 -11.42
C ALA A 154 -9.12 3.81 -10.83
N SER A 155 -9.29 2.67 -10.17
CA SER A 155 -10.57 2.26 -9.58
C SER A 155 -10.80 2.86 -8.19
N LEU A 156 -9.75 3.32 -7.50
CA LEU A 156 -9.81 3.91 -6.16
C LEU A 156 -11.04 4.82 -5.95
N PRO A 157 -11.32 5.85 -6.76
CA PRO A 157 -12.48 6.72 -6.53
C PRO A 157 -13.84 6.00 -6.55
N PHE A 158 -13.97 4.98 -7.40
CA PHE A 158 -15.22 4.22 -7.51
C PHE A 158 -15.36 3.22 -6.37
N VAL A 159 -14.27 2.56 -5.98
CA VAL A 159 -14.25 1.59 -4.88
C VAL A 159 -14.56 2.27 -3.55
N THR A 160 -14.07 3.50 -3.33
CA THR A 160 -14.27 4.24 -2.08
C THR A 160 -15.70 4.72 -1.94
N LEU A 161 -16.25 5.31 -3.00
CA LEU A 161 -17.66 5.69 -3.06
C LEU A 161 -18.58 4.48 -2.89
N ARG A 162 -18.25 3.36 -3.55
CA ARG A 162 -19.01 2.11 -3.43
C ARG A 162 -18.94 1.54 -2.00
N ALA A 163 -17.78 1.56 -1.36
CA ALA A 163 -17.62 1.06 0.01
C ALA A 163 -18.47 1.88 1.01
N ALA A 164 -18.48 3.21 0.89
CA ALA A 164 -19.36 4.05 1.70
C ALA A 164 -20.85 3.80 1.40
N GLY A 165 -21.21 3.72 0.11
CA GLY A 165 -22.60 3.50 -0.31
C GLY A 165 -23.15 2.15 0.16
N LEU A 166 -22.39 1.07 0.00
CA LEU A 166 -22.76 -0.26 0.47
C LEU A 166 -22.95 -0.27 2.00
N SER A 167 -21.97 0.26 2.74
CA SER A 167 -22.07 0.37 4.19
C SER A 167 -23.26 1.22 4.63
N ALA A 168 -23.61 2.29 3.90
CA ALA A 168 -24.80 3.09 4.21
C ALA A 168 -26.09 2.29 3.98
N SER A 169 -26.22 1.64 2.83
CA SER A 169 -27.42 0.87 2.47
C SER A 169 -27.64 -0.36 3.34
N GLU A 170 -26.56 -1.03 3.78
CA GLU A 170 -26.64 -2.21 4.64
C GLU A 170 -27.05 -1.89 6.08
N ASN A 171 -26.62 -0.74 6.61
CA ASN A 171 -26.85 -0.38 8.02
C ASN A 171 -28.10 0.49 8.22
N PHE A 172 -28.50 1.31 7.24
CA PHE A 172 -29.72 2.11 7.30
C PHE A 172 -30.38 2.24 5.91
N PRO A 173 -31.25 1.28 5.52
CA PRO A 173 -31.98 1.33 4.26
C PRO A 173 -32.82 2.60 4.15
N GLY A 174 -32.70 3.34 3.05
CA GLY A 174 -33.36 4.64 2.85
C GLY A 174 -32.53 5.86 3.28
N SER A 175 -31.32 5.66 3.82
CA SER A 175 -30.32 6.73 3.90
C SER A 175 -29.60 6.91 2.56
N SER A 176 -29.16 8.14 2.29
CA SER A 176 -28.32 8.44 1.13
C SER A 176 -27.15 9.34 1.54
N ILE A 177 -26.02 9.13 0.87
CA ILE A 177 -24.87 10.02 0.98
C ILE A 177 -25.20 11.27 0.15
N SER A 178 -25.07 12.45 0.72
CA SER A 178 -25.40 13.69 0.01
C SER A 178 -24.57 13.81 -1.28
N PRO A 179 -25.12 14.35 -2.39
CA PRO A 179 -24.39 14.49 -3.66
C PRO A 179 -23.07 15.25 -3.51
N VAL A 180 -23.04 16.23 -2.59
CA VAL A 180 -21.83 16.99 -2.27
C VAL A 180 -20.77 16.08 -1.64
N SER A 181 -21.14 15.24 -0.66
CA SER A 181 -20.21 14.29 -0.04
C SER A 181 -19.69 13.26 -1.04
N GLN A 182 -20.53 12.78 -1.96
CA GLN A 182 -20.10 11.90 -3.04
C GLN A 182 -19.05 12.57 -3.94
N ALA A 183 -19.25 13.84 -4.29
CA ALA A 183 -18.28 14.60 -5.08
C ALA A 183 -16.95 14.79 -4.33
N PHE A 184 -16.99 15.02 -3.01
CA PHE A 184 -15.78 15.13 -2.19
C PHE A 184 -15.03 13.81 -2.04
N LEU A 185 -15.74 12.70 -1.81
CA LEU A 185 -15.17 11.34 -1.83
C LEU A 185 -14.41 11.08 -3.13
N LEU A 186 -15.05 11.36 -4.27
CA LEU A 186 -14.44 11.21 -5.59
C LEU A 186 -13.24 12.14 -5.78
N LYS A 187 -13.33 13.40 -5.33
CA LYS A 187 -12.24 14.38 -5.41
C LYS A 187 -11.04 13.95 -4.57
N GLN A 188 -11.26 13.50 -3.33
CA GLN A 188 -10.20 13.03 -2.45
C GLN A 188 -9.51 11.81 -3.04
N ALA A 189 -10.26 10.77 -3.41
CA ALA A 189 -9.70 9.56 -3.98
C ALA A 189 -8.93 9.83 -5.29
N ARG A 190 -9.40 10.78 -6.11
CA ARG A 190 -8.67 11.28 -7.29
C ARG A 190 -7.38 12.00 -6.90
N SER A 191 -7.39 12.78 -5.82
CA SER A 191 -6.21 13.45 -5.26
C SER A 191 -5.18 12.42 -4.77
N VAL A 192 -5.63 11.38 -4.07
CA VAL A 192 -4.79 10.27 -3.62
C VAL A 192 -4.18 9.55 -4.82
N SER A 193 -5.00 9.24 -5.83
CA SER A 193 -4.58 8.59 -7.08
C SER A 193 -3.56 9.44 -7.86
N SER A 194 -3.80 10.74 -8.02
CA SER A 194 -2.92 11.67 -8.75
C SER A 194 -1.66 12.05 -7.95
N GLY A 195 -1.70 11.94 -6.63
CA GLY A 195 -0.54 12.07 -5.74
C GLY A 195 0.46 10.93 -5.87
N MET A 196 0.11 9.82 -6.54
CA MET A 196 1.02 8.70 -6.79
C MET A 196 1.82 8.92 -8.07
N ALA A 197 3.08 9.27 -7.92
CA ALA A 197 4.01 9.48 -9.02
C ALA A 197 4.99 8.31 -9.16
N PRO A 198 5.44 7.97 -10.38
CA PRO A 198 6.57 7.08 -10.56
C PRO A 198 7.82 7.63 -9.88
N LEU A 199 8.61 6.76 -9.25
CA LEU A 199 9.90 7.16 -8.70
C LEU A 199 10.86 7.64 -9.79
N PRO A 200 11.67 8.69 -9.52
CA PRO A 200 12.79 9.06 -10.38
C PRO A 200 13.76 7.89 -10.57
N GLY A 201 14.36 7.76 -11.76
CA GLY A 201 15.25 6.63 -12.09
C GLY A 201 16.46 6.48 -11.14
N SER A 202 16.98 7.58 -10.61
CA SER A 202 18.06 7.58 -9.61
C SER A 202 17.63 6.96 -8.28
N ASP A 203 16.41 7.23 -7.84
CA ASP A 203 15.84 6.67 -6.61
C ASP A 203 15.43 5.21 -6.80
N THR A 204 14.89 4.85 -7.96
CA THR A 204 14.61 3.46 -8.33
C THR A 204 15.88 2.61 -8.28
N THR A 205 16.97 3.09 -8.90
CA THR A 205 18.28 2.42 -8.87
C THR A 205 18.79 2.22 -7.45
N ARG A 206 18.63 3.24 -6.59
CA ARG A 206 19.05 3.20 -5.18
C ARG A 206 18.29 2.16 -4.38
N ILE A 207 16.96 2.12 -4.52
CA ILE A 207 16.09 1.19 -3.80
C ILE A 207 16.37 -0.24 -4.25
N ILE A 208 16.45 -0.48 -5.56
CA ILE A 208 16.76 -1.82 -6.10
C ILE A 208 18.11 -2.29 -5.57
N ARG A 209 19.14 -1.42 -5.60
CA ARG A 209 20.45 -1.74 -5.04
C ARG A 209 20.39 -2.11 -3.55
N ALA A 210 19.52 -1.45 -2.76
CA ALA A 210 19.32 -1.77 -1.35
C ALA A 210 18.57 -3.10 -1.13
N THR A 211 17.75 -3.53 -2.10
CA THR A 211 17.05 -4.82 -2.09
C THR A 211 17.97 -6.00 -2.46
N LEU A 212 19.03 -5.77 -3.24
CA LEU A 212 19.97 -6.82 -3.63
C LEU A 212 20.75 -7.37 -2.43
N ASN A 213 20.91 -8.68 -2.39
CA ASN A 213 21.73 -9.30 -1.35
C ASN A 213 23.22 -8.88 -1.48
N PRO A 214 23.99 -8.89 -0.37
CA PRO A 214 25.39 -8.45 -0.37
C PRO A 214 26.25 -9.19 -1.39
N HIS A 215 26.00 -10.50 -1.57
CA HIS A 215 26.70 -11.32 -2.54
C HIS A 215 26.45 -10.84 -3.98
N THR A 216 25.22 -10.49 -4.37
CA THR A 216 24.96 -9.95 -5.72
C THR A 216 25.70 -8.64 -5.96
N LEU A 217 25.78 -7.78 -4.95
CA LEU A 217 26.47 -6.49 -5.06
C LEU A 217 27.99 -6.65 -5.15
N ARG A 218 28.57 -7.57 -4.36
CA ARG A 218 30.02 -7.76 -4.26
C ARG A 218 30.37 -9.24 -4.04
N ARG A 219 31.14 -9.82 -4.96
CA ARG A 219 31.62 -11.22 -4.96
C ARG A 219 33.14 -11.30 -4.96
N ASN A 220 33.79 -10.47 -4.15
CA ASN A 220 35.23 -10.37 -4.13
C ASN A 220 35.83 -11.42 -3.19
N TRP A 221 36.91 -12.06 -3.60
CA TRP A 221 37.72 -12.90 -2.71
C TRP A 221 39.20 -12.73 -3.05
N ARG A 222 40.07 -13.10 -2.12
CA ARG A 222 41.52 -13.05 -2.28
C ARG A 222 42.15 -14.30 -1.69
N ILE A 223 43.09 -14.88 -2.40
CA ILE A 223 43.87 -16.04 -1.99
C ILE A 223 45.35 -15.79 -2.19
N SER A 224 46.17 -16.47 -1.42
CA SER A 224 47.63 -16.53 -1.59
C SER A 224 48.00 -17.98 -1.92
N LEU A 225 48.61 -18.20 -3.08
CA LEU A 225 49.08 -19.54 -3.46
C LEU A 225 50.40 -19.82 -2.72
N GLY A 226 50.44 -20.91 -1.96
CA GLY A 226 51.59 -21.31 -1.15
C GLY A 226 52.88 -21.53 -1.96
N ALA A 227 54.02 -21.53 -1.24
CA ALA A 227 55.41 -21.54 -1.71
C ALA A 227 55.92 -20.29 -2.45
N ILE A 228 55.08 -19.55 -3.21
CA ILE A 228 55.53 -18.39 -4.00
C ILE A 228 54.80 -17.08 -3.61
N SER A 229 53.80 -17.13 -2.71
CA SER A 229 53.10 -15.96 -2.16
C SER A 229 52.49 -15.01 -3.20
N LEU A 230 52.26 -15.47 -4.43
CA LEU A 230 51.59 -14.70 -5.49
C LEU A 230 50.11 -14.51 -5.09
N PRO A 231 49.69 -13.29 -4.71
CA PRO A 231 48.32 -13.07 -4.30
C PRO A 231 47.46 -12.94 -5.55
N VAL A 232 46.34 -13.67 -5.54
CA VAL A 232 45.31 -13.65 -6.57
C VAL A 232 44.03 -13.12 -5.95
N LYS A 233 43.30 -12.28 -6.67
CA LYS A 233 42.00 -11.79 -6.20
C LYS A 233 40.95 -11.84 -7.30
N LYS A 234 39.73 -12.21 -6.93
CA LYS A 234 38.53 -12.00 -7.73
C LYS A 234 37.94 -10.64 -7.37
N ARG A 235 37.62 -9.85 -8.38
CA ARG A 235 36.75 -8.67 -8.26
C ARG A 235 35.49 -8.93 -9.06
N GLY A 236 34.36 -9.06 -8.39
CA GLY A 236 33.08 -9.35 -9.02
C GLY A 236 31.95 -8.58 -8.35
N GLY A 237 30.91 -8.31 -9.12
CA GLY A 237 29.74 -7.60 -8.63
C GLY A 237 28.70 -7.42 -9.73
N THR A 238 27.57 -6.84 -9.34
CA THR A 238 26.49 -6.53 -10.25
C THR A 238 26.13 -5.08 -10.10
N TRP A 239 26.26 -4.34 -11.20
CA TRP A 239 25.88 -2.94 -11.28
C TRP A 239 24.42 -2.83 -11.69
N VAL A 240 23.68 -1.99 -10.97
CA VAL A 240 22.34 -1.54 -11.33
C VAL A 240 22.52 -0.31 -12.22
N LEU A 241 22.24 -0.46 -13.51
CA LEU A 241 22.21 0.64 -14.48
C LEU A 241 20.81 1.29 -14.45
N PRO A 242 20.54 2.39 -15.17
CA PRO A 242 19.19 2.96 -15.22
C PRO A 242 18.11 2.00 -15.75
N ASP A 243 18.46 1.10 -16.68
CA ASP A 243 17.51 0.20 -17.35
C ASP A 243 17.98 -1.26 -17.47
N ASP A 244 19.11 -1.62 -16.88
CA ASP A 244 19.68 -2.98 -17.00
C ASP A 244 20.49 -3.37 -15.75
N PHE A 245 20.83 -4.65 -15.66
CA PHE A 245 21.81 -5.17 -14.72
C PHE A 245 23.05 -5.65 -15.46
N ALA A 246 24.22 -5.11 -15.12
CA ALA A 246 25.50 -5.59 -15.64
C ALA A 246 26.26 -6.32 -14.54
N ALA A 247 26.35 -7.64 -14.66
CA ALA A 247 27.20 -8.47 -13.83
C ALA A 247 28.58 -8.62 -14.48
N PHE A 248 29.62 -8.59 -13.67
CA PHE A 248 31.00 -8.80 -14.13
C PHE A 248 31.80 -9.53 -13.05
N ASP A 249 32.77 -10.31 -13.50
CA ASP A 249 33.70 -11.02 -12.62
C ASP A 249 35.11 -11.02 -13.27
N GLN A 250 36.12 -10.60 -12.51
CA GLN A 250 37.49 -10.44 -12.99
C GLN A 250 38.47 -11.13 -12.05
N LEU A 251 39.41 -11.90 -12.61
CA LEU A 251 40.54 -12.46 -11.89
C LEU A 251 41.74 -11.54 -12.09
N LYS A 252 42.32 -11.07 -10.99
CA LYS A 252 43.52 -10.25 -10.99
C LYS A 252 44.66 -10.98 -10.30
N VAL A 253 45.80 -11.02 -10.97
CA VAL A 253 47.06 -11.56 -10.43
C VAL A 253 48.02 -10.40 -10.21
N LYS A 254 48.75 -10.45 -9.09
CA LYS A 254 49.79 -9.45 -8.81
C LYS A 254 51.03 -9.79 -9.62
N ARG A 255 51.47 -8.85 -10.46
CA ARG A 255 52.67 -8.97 -11.29
C ARG A 255 53.69 -7.93 -10.86
N PHE A 256 54.93 -8.36 -10.68
CA PHE A 256 56.05 -7.46 -10.46
C PHE A 256 56.66 -7.06 -11.81
N ARG A 257 56.83 -5.76 -12.06
CA ARG A 257 57.50 -5.23 -13.26
C ARG A 257 58.09 -3.86 -12.94
N HIS A 258 59.33 -3.59 -13.37
CA HIS A 258 60.05 -2.32 -13.12
C HIS A 258 59.96 -1.84 -11.66
N LEU A 259 60.38 -2.67 -10.70
CA LEU A 259 60.39 -2.36 -9.25
C LEU A 259 59.00 -2.09 -8.60
N HIS A 260 57.90 -2.21 -9.34
CA HIS A 260 56.56 -1.96 -8.83
C HIS A 260 55.64 -3.17 -8.99
N TRP A 261 54.77 -3.36 -8.00
CA TRP A 261 53.72 -4.37 -8.04
C TRP A 261 52.45 -3.80 -8.66
N SER A 262 51.93 -4.45 -9.70
CA SER A 262 50.67 -4.07 -10.35
C SER A 262 49.69 -5.24 -10.40
N TRP A 263 48.40 -4.93 -10.29
CA TRP A 263 47.33 -5.93 -10.45
C TRP A 263 46.92 -5.99 -11.92
N LYS A 264 47.23 -7.10 -12.60
CA LYS A 264 46.80 -7.31 -14.00
C LYS A 264 45.58 -8.22 -14.03
N THR A 265 44.55 -7.83 -14.79
CA THR A 265 43.41 -8.71 -15.08
C THR A 265 43.86 -9.80 -16.04
N VAL A 266 43.68 -11.05 -15.66
CA VAL A 266 44.08 -12.22 -16.45
C VAL A 266 42.86 -12.96 -17.00
N LEU A 267 41.71 -12.84 -16.32
CA LEU A 267 40.45 -13.42 -16.75
C LEU A 267 39.31 -12.46 -16.45
N SER A 268 38.36 -12.36 -17.37
CA SER A 268 37.12 -11.61 -17.18
C SER A 268 35.93 -12.39 -17.72
N SER A 269 34.78 -12.20 -17.08
CA SER A 269 33.47 -12.54 -17.61
C SER A 269 32.52 -11.38 -17.34
N GLY A 270 31.48 -11.28 -18.16
CA GLY A 270 30.45 -10.28 -18.03
C GLY A 270 29.13 -10.82 -18.56
N SER A 271 28.04 -10.35 -17.98
CA SER A 271 26.69 -10.72 -18.36
C SER A 271 25.75 -9.54 -18.17
N ARG A 272 24.85 -9.35 -19.13
CA ARG A 272 23.79 -8.35 -19.06
C ARG A 272 22.44 -9.03 -18.98
N ALA A 273 21.57 -8.57 -18.10
CA ALA A 273 20.23 -9.13 -17.97
C ALA A 273 19.41 -8.92 -19.26
N SER A 274 19.66 -7.83 -19.99
CA SER A 274 19.07 -7.56 -21.31
C SER A 274 19.32 -8.67 -22.33
N GLY A 275 20.47 -9.35 -22.26
CA GLY A 275 20.77 -10.52 -23.09
C GLY A 275 19.87 -11.74 -22.84
N PHE A 276 19.07 -11.72 -21.76
CA PHE A 276 18.09 -12.73 -21.40
C PHE A 276 16.65 -12.20 -21.45
N GLY A 277 16.42 -11.05 -22.06
CA GLY A 277 15.09 -10.48 -22.26
C GLY A 277 14.63 -9.50 -21.18
N TYR A 278 15.50 -9.10 -20.25
CA TYR A 278 15.26 -7.93 -19.40
C TYR A 278 15.18 -6.66 -20.25
N ARG A 279 14.37 -5.66 -19.86
CA ARG A 279 14.16 -4.44 -20.68
C ARG A 279 14.32 -3.12 -19.92
N SER A 280 13.95 -3.10 -18.65
CA SER A 280 13.97 -1.91 -17.79
C SER A 280 13.63 -2.30 -16.35
N HIS A 281 13.86 -1.39 -15.40
CA HIS A 281 13.42 -1.54 -14.01
C HIS A 281 11.90 -1.40 -13.85
N SER A 282 11.41 -1.88 -12.71
CA SER A 282 10.04 -1.64 -12.27
C SER A 282 9.74 -0.14 -12.15
N ARG A 283 8.59 0.27 -12.69
CA ARG A 283 8.05 1.63 -12.53
C ARG A 283 7.26 1.71 -11.23
N THR A 284 7.95 1.58 -10.10
CA THR A 284 7.34 1.66 -8.78
C THR A 284 6.81 3.06 -8.49
N LEU A 285 5.69 3.12 -7.78
CA LEU A 285 5.05 4.38 -7.39
C LEU A 285 5.51 4.84 -6.01
N ASN A 286 5.52 6.14 -5.78
CA ASN A 286 5.62 6.71 -4.44
C ASN A 286 4.72 7.94 -4.31
N ILE A 287 4.48 8.39 -3.09
CA ILE A 287 3.67 9.59 -2.84
C ILE A 287 4.51 10.83 -3.15
N SER A 288 4.02 11.65 -4.08
CA SER A 288 4.54 12.98 -4.37
C SER A 288 4.07 13.96 -3.30
N ARG A 289 4.98 14.79 -2.78
CA ARG A 289 4.62 15.83 -1.81
C ARG A 289 3.69 16.86 -2.47
N GLY A 290 2.53 17.12 -1.87
CA GLY A 290 1.69 18.28 -2.22
C GLY A 290 0.23 17.98 -2.58
N ASN A 291 -0.10 16.77 -3.06
CA ASN A 291 -1.45 16.45 -3.58
C ASN A 291 -2.22 15.39 -2.76
N PHE A 292 -1.74 15.04 -1.57
CA PHE A 292 -2.41 14.07 -0.71
C PHE A 292 -3.33 14.80 0.28
N ILE A 293 -4.65 14.61 0.15
CA ILE A 293 -5.64 15.14 1.10
C ILE A 293 -5.97 14.02 2.09
N PRO A 294 -5.46 14.05 3.34
CA PRO A 294 -5.65 12.97 4.30
C PRO A 294 -7.07 12.93 4.85
N GLY A 295 -7.75 14.08 4.97
CA GLY A 295 -9.03 14.23 5.65
C GLY A 295 -10.25 14.20 4.73
N LEU A 296 -11.34 13.63 5.24
CA LEU A 296 -12.61 13.43 4.57
C LEU A 296 -13.75 13.76 5.53
N THR A 297 -14.77 14.47 5.04
CA THR A 297 -16.03 14.69 5.75
C THR A 297 -17.19 14.20 4.89
N LEU A 298 -18.13 13.52 5.53
CA LEU A 298 -19.26 12.87 4.91
C LEU A 298 -20.55 13.34 5.59
N LEU A 299 -21.48 13.86 4.79
CA LEU A 299 -22.83 14.21 5.17
C LEU A 299 -23.79 13.16 4.62
N MET A 300 -24.59 12.59 5.50
CA MET A 300 -25.69 11.68 5.19
C MET A 300 -27.04 12.32 5.46
N GLU A 301 -28.01 11.91 4.65
CA GLU A 301 -29.39 12.37 4.73
C GLU A 301 -30.29 11.14 4.85
N SER A 302 -31.36 11.27 5.61
CA SER A 302 -32.45 10.30 5.62
C SER A 302 -33.80 11.00 5.79
N GLN A 303 -34.88 10.35 5.35
CA GLN A 303 -36.23 10.83 5.63
C GLN A 303 -36.56 10.62 7.10
N ALA A 304 -37.15 11.62 7.75
CA ALA A 304 -37.65 11.43 9.10
C ALA A 304 -38.85 10.46 9.08
N PRO A 305 -39.05 9.64 10.14
CA PRO A 305 -40.22 8.79 10.23
C PRO A 305 -41.50 9.60 10.02
N HIS A 306 -42.37 9.14 9.13
CA HIS A 306 -43.65 9.79 8.84
C HIS A 306 -44.56 9.71 10.07
N PHE A 307 -44.68 10.81 10.80
CA PHE A 307 -45.73 10.99 11.80
C PHE A 307 -46.84 11.82 11.16
N SER A 308 -48.08 11.35 11.24
CA SER A 308 -49.26 12.06 10.76
C SER A 308 -49.28 13.50 11.29
N GLU A 309 -49.47 14.45 10.38
CA GLU A 309 -49.45 15.89 10.61
C GLU A 309 -50.30 16.28 11.84
N GLY A 310 -49.77 17.16 12.69
CA GLY A 310 -50.56 17.74 13.76
C GLY A 310 -49.80 18.48 14.86
N LEU A 311 -48.53 18.11 15.16
CA LEU A 311 -47.89 18.58 16.41
C LEU A 311 -46.36 18.78 16.37
N SER A 312 -45.71 18.76 15.20
CA SER A 312 -44.24 18.70 15.16
C SER A 312 -43.64 19.56 14.06
N GLY A 313 -43.00 20.67 14.46
CA GLY A 313 -42.11 21.48 13.62
C GLY A 313 -40.73 20.86 13.39
N TYR A 314 -40.58 19.54 13.55
CA TYR A 314 -39.31 18.86 13.25
C TYR A 314 -39.08 18.76 11.73
N GLU A 315 -37.83 18.99 11.31
CA GLU A 315 -37.42 18.89 9.91
C GLU A 315 -37.86 17.57 9.26
N LYS A 316 -38.34 17.63 8.02
CA LYS A 316 -38.73 16.46 7.21
C LYS A 316 -37.56 15.50 6.91
N LYS A 317 -36.32 15.89 7.25
CA LYS A 317 -35.09 15.13 6.98
C LYS A 317 -34.21 15.08 8.22
N LEU A 318 -33.54 13.95 8.41
CA LEU A 318 -32.48 13.76 9.39
C LEU A 318 -31.12 13.88 8.68
N TYR A 319 -30.18 14.57 9.33
CA TYR A 319 -28.80 14.72 8.85
C TYR A 319 -27.81 14.08 9.82
N ALA A 320 -26.75 13.49 9.29
CA ALA A 320 -25.60 13.02 10.08
C ALA A 320 -24.29 13.45 9.41
N VAL A 321 -23.31 13.81 10.23
CA VAL A 321 -21.99 14.27 9.74
C VAL A 321 -20.92 13.45 10.43
N SER A 322 -20.00 12.90 9.63
CA SER A 322 -18.82 12.20 10.12
C SER A 322 -17.56 12.74 9.45
N SER A 323 -16.44 12.75 10.18
CA SER A 323 -15.13 13.14 9.67
C SER A 323 -14.07 12.11 10.04
N GLY A 324 -13.07 11.96 9.17
CA GLY A 324 -12.04 10.94 9.31
C GLY A 324 -10.86 11.22 8.41
N GLU A 325 -9.75 10.54 8.68
CA GLU A 325 -8.54 10.72 7.90
C GLU A 325 -7.80 9.40 7.65
N ILE A 326 -6.95 9.42 6.62
CA ILE A 326 -6.00 8.37 6.29
C ILE A 326 -4.62 8.81 6.72
N TYR A 327 -3.93 7.94 7.44
CA TYR A 327 -2.58 8.19 7.91
C TYR A 327 -1.69 6.96 7.69
N TYR A 328 -0.37 7.20 7.70
CA TYR A 328 0.64 6.16 7.62
C TYR A 328 1.33 6.06 8.98
N GLU A 329 1.35 4.87 9.57
CA GLU A 329 2.05 4.64 10.83
C GLU A 329 2.57 3.20 10.88
N ARG A 330 3.90 3.06 10.91
CA ARG A 330 4.55 1.76 11.07
C ARG A 330 4.88 1.49 12.54
N PRO A 331 4.45 0.35 13.11
CA PRO A 331 4.84 -0.05 14.45
C PRO A 331 6.37 -0.07 14.62
N GLY A 332 6.87 0.58 15.68
CA GLY A 332 8.30 0.68 15.98
C GLY A 332 9.09 1.67 15.12
N LYS A 333 8.45 2.41 14.19
CA LYS A 333 9.08 3.45 13.37
C LYS A 333 8.14 4.65 13.11
N PRO A 334 7.75 5.41 14.15
CA PRO A 334 6.80 6.51 14.02
C PRO A 334 7.34 7.69 13.19
N GLU A 335 8.65 7.89 13.14
CA GLU A 335 9.29 8.95 12.33
C GLU A 335 9.43 8.59 10.84
N GLU A 336 9.04 7.37 10.44
CA GLU A 336 9.14 6.95 9.05
C GLU A 336 8.19 7.79 8.17
N ARG A 337 8.77 8.50 7.20
CA ARG A 337 8.00 9.28 6.23
C ARG A 337 7.04 8.38 5.45
N THR A 338 5.89 8.94 5.11
CA THR A 338 4.88 8.27 4.29
C THR A 338 5.49 7.75 2.99
N ASN A 339 5.19 6.50 2.65
CA ASN A 339 5.72 5.86 1.46
C ASN A 339 4.78 4.75 0.95
N LEU A 340 5.01 4.33 -0.29
CA LEU A 340 4.33 3.18 -0.91
C LEU A 340 5.27 1.97 -1.00
N PHE A 341 6.15 1.79 -0.02
CA PHE A 341 7.00 0.60 0.08
C PHE A 341 6.71 -0.21 1.33
N ASN A 342 5.85 0.27 2.23
CA ASN A 342 5.40 -0.50 3.38
C ASN A 342 3.87 -0.41 3.51
N PRO A 343 3.17 -1.53 3.73
CA PRO A 343 1.72 -1.56 3.78
C PRO A 343 1.19 -1.22 5.19
N PHE A 344 1.40 0.03 5.62
CA PHE A 344 0.97 0.51 6.95
C PHE A 344 0.04 1.73 6.87
N TRP A 345 -0.72 1.84 5.79
CA TRP A 345 -1.80 2.82 5.65
C TRP A 345 -2.99 2.38 6.47
N ARG A 346 -3.54 3.31 7.27
CA ARG A 346 -4.66 3.09 8.18
C ARG A 346 -5.63 4.26 8.11
N SER A 347 -6.85 4.00 8.54
CA SER A 347 -7.89 5.01 8.69
C SER A 347 -8.21 5.25 10.16
N ARG A 348 -8.69 6.45 10.48
CA ARG A 348 -9.33 6.75 11.77
C ARG A 348 -10.42 7.79 11.60
N LEU A 349 -11.43 7.73 12.46
CA LEU A 349 -12.40 8.81 12.61
C LEU A 349 -11.76 9.93 13.44
N ILE A 350 -12.10 11.17 13.11
CA ILE A 350 -11.64 12.36 13.82
C ILE A 350 -12.85 13.25 14.15
N PRO A 351 -12.77 14.08 15.20
CA PRO A 351 -13.82 15.04 15.48
C PRO A 351 -14.05 15.98 14.30
N VAL A 352 -15.33 16.20 13.93
CA VAL A 352 -15.73 17.08 12.82
C VAL A 352 -15.16 18.50 12.98
N SER A 353 -14.98 18.96 14.22
CA SER A 353 -14.39 20.28 14.53
C SER A 353 -12.92 20.42 14.11
N ARG A 354 -12.18 19.32 14.03
CA ARG A 354 -10.77 19.28 13.62
C ARG A 354 -10.60 19.25 12.11
N GLU A 355 -11.65 18.89 11.36
CA GLU A 355 -11.57 18.73 9.92
C GLU A 355 -11.91 20.03 9.19
N THR A 356 -10.92 20.59 8.50
CA THR A 356 -11.02 21.91 7.87
C THR A 356 -12.12 21.97 6.80
N THR A 357 -12.34 20.85 6.10
CA THR A 357 -13.34 20.73 5.02
C THR A 357 -14.77 20.69 5.53
N ALA A 358 -15.00 20.30 6.80
CA ALA A 358 -16.35 20.26 7.38
C ALA A 358 -17.03 21.63 7.39
N ARG A 359 -16.26 22.72 7.48
CA ARG A 359 -16.77 24.10 7.44
C ARG A 359 -17.41 24.49 6.10
N HIS A 360 -17.04 23.80 5.01
CA HIS A 360 -17.56 24.07 3.66
C HIS A 360 -18.76 23.18 3.30
N LEU A 361 -18.90 22.03 3.95
CA LEU A 361 -19.91 21.02 3.64
C LEU A 361 -21.20 21.18 4.42
N VAL A 362 -21.11 21.76 5.62
CA VAL A 362 -22.21 21.79 6.57
C VAL A 362 -22.83 23.18 6.59
N PRO A 363 -24.15 23.34 6.35
CA PRO A 363 -24.84 24.61 6.53
C PRO A 363 -24.54 25.21 7.91
N ARG A 364 -24.35 26.54 8.01
CA ARG A 364 -24.00 27.22 9.28
C ARG A 364 -24.95 26.88 10.44
N LEU A 365 -26.20 26.49 10.16
CA LEU A 365 -27.19 26.03 11.12
C LEU A 365 -26.81 24.69 11.77
N ILE A 366 -26.40 23.68 10.99
CA ILE A 366 -25.99 22.36 11.49
C ILE A 366 -24.64 22.44 12.23
N LEU A 367 -23.74 23.34 11.82
CA LEU A 367 -22.48 23.61 12.53
C LEU A 367 -22.67 24.21 13.94
N LYS A 368 -23.79 24.91 14.19
CA LYS A 368 -24.11 25.41 15.54
C LYS A 368 -24.56 24.28 16.46
N GLU A 369 -25.27 23.29 15.92
CA GLU A 369 -25.77 22.13 16.66
C GLU A 369 -24.66 21.14 17.05
N ILE A 370 -23.56 21.09 16.30
CA ILE A 370 -22.39 20.20 16.55
C ILE A 370 -21.37 20.85 17.52
N ARG A 371 -21.49 22.16 17.80
CA ARG A 371 -20.56 22.90 18.68
C ARG A 371 -20.95 22.88 20.17
N HIS A 372 -22.12 22.36 20.50
CA HIS A 372 -22.59 22.07 21.85
C HIS A 372 -22.63 20.55 22.04
#